data_AF-A0AA41QZW5-F1
#
_entry.id   AF-A0AA41QZW5-F1
#
_cell.length_a   1.000
_cell.length_b   1.000
_cell.length_c   1.000
_cell.angle_alpha   90.00
_cell.angle_beta   90.00
_cell.angle_gamma   90.00
#
_symmetry.space_group_name_H-M   'P 1'
#
loop_
_entity.id
_entity.type
_entity.pdbx_description
1 polymer ?
#
loop_
_entity_poly.entity_id
_entity_poly.type
_entity_poly.pdbx_seq_one_letter_code
_entity_poly.pdbx_strand_id
1 'polypeptide(L)'
;MDLDLDMILFGETSLRQALYVAAAVVGALLALRIVKRLFFKKKPVLAHTVYFVCENCDWEGHVSKFGTRCPKCNHPISRVATH
;
A
#
# COMPACT_ATOMS: atom_id res chain seq x y z
N MET A 1 40.24 22.05 -8.25
CA MET A 1 40.35 21.54 -6.86
C MET A 1 39.60 20.23 -6.84
N ASP A 2 40.24 19.22 -7.43
CA ASP A 2 39.78 17.84 -7.50
C ASP A 2 40.10 17.19 -6.16
N LEU A 3 39.29 17.48 -5.15
CA LEU A 3 39.38 16.76 -3.88
C LEU A 3 38.82 15.34 -4.07
N ASP A 4 39.72 14.36 -3.95
CA ASP A 4 39.48 13.15 -3.15
C ASP A 4 38.39 12.16 -3.61
N LEU A 5 38.24 11.86 -4.90
CA LEU A 5 37.47 10.66 -5.29
C LEU A 5 38.23 9.34 -5.00
N ASP A 6 39.52 9.43 -4.66
CA ASP A 6 40.43 8.34 -4.27
C ASP A 6 40.81 8.43 -2.78
N MET A 7 39.90 8.90 -1.91
CA MET A 7 40.13 8.83 -0.46
C MET A 7 40.08 7.35 -0.02
N ILE A 8 41.25 6.74 0.17
CA ILE A 8 41.42 5.38 0.69
C ILE A 8 40.93 5.36 2.14
N LEU A 9 39.68 4.93 2.36
CA LEU A 9 39.06 4.89 3.70
C LEU A 9 39.71 3.85 4.62
N PHE A 10 40.23 2.76 4.06
CA PHE A 10 40.92 1.67 4.75
C PHE A 10 41.76 0.93 3.70
N GLY A 11 43.07 1.21 3.61
CA GLY A 11 44.16 0.46 2.94
C GLY A 11 43.99 -0.15 1.53
N GLU A 12 42.84 -0.76 1.24
CA GLU A 12 42.55 -1.66 0.14
C GLU A 12 41.18 -1.38 -0.52
N THR A 13 40.26 -0.64 0.12
CA THR A 13 38.95 -0.29 -0.46
C THR A 13 38.90 1.17 -0.91
N SER A 14 38.74 1.39 -2.21
CA SER A 14 38.57 2.72 -2.80
C SER A 14 37.20 3.32 -2.46
N LEU A 15 37.16 4.62 -2.13
CA LEU A 15 35.92 5.39 -1.87
C LEU A 15 34.88 5.17 -2.98
N ARG A 16 35.37 5.13 -4.22
CA ARG A 16 34.59 4.90 -5.42
C ARG A 16 33.84 3.58 -5.39
N GLN A 17 34.47 2.51 -4.92
CA GLN A 17 33.86 1.18 -4.82
C GLN A 17 32.77 1.15 -3.73
N ALA A 18 33.00 1.80 -2.60
CA ALA A 18 32.00 1.96 -1.55
C ALA A 18 30.78 2.78 -2.03
N LEU A 19 31.00 3.86 -2.77
CA LEU A 19 29.95 4.69 -3.37
C LEU A 19 29.13 3.92 -4.40
N TYR A 20 29.75 3.10 -5.25
CA TYR A 20 29.02 2.26 -6.20
C TYR A 20 28.14 1.23 -5.49
N VAL A 21 28.66 0.57 -4.45
CA VAL A 21 27.87 -0.38 -3.65
C VAL A 21 26.72 0.33 -2.95
N ALA A 22 26.96 1.49 -2.33
CA ALA A 22 25.93 2.29 -1.70
C ALA A 22 24.83 2.72 -2.69
N ALA A 23 25.21 3.21 -3.86
CA ALA A 23 24.28 3.59 -4.92
C ALA A 23 23.45 2.38 -5.41
N ALA A 24 24.07 1.22 -5.59
CA ALA A 24 23.38 -0.01 -5.98
C ALA A 24 22.36 -0.46 -4.92
N VAL A 25 22.73 -0.43 -3.63
CA VAL A 25 21.83 -0.79 -2.52
C VAL A 25 20.63 0.17 -2.45
N VAL A 26 20.88 1.47 -2.55
CA VAL A 26 19.81 2.49 -2.54
C VAL A 26 18.88 2.32 -3.74
N GLY A 27 19.43 2.08 -4.93
CA GLY A 27 18.65 1.81 -6.14
C GLY A 27 17.78 0.56 -6.00
N ALA A 28 18.33 -0.54 -5.47
CA ALA A 28 17.59 -1.78 -5.24
C ALA A 28 16.45 -1.59 -4.23
N LEU A 29 16.69 -0.85 -3.14
CA LEU A 29 15.66 -0.56 -2.14
C LEU A 29 14.51 0.27 -2.72
N LEU A 30 14.82 1.28 -3.53
CA LEU A 30 13.80 2.10 -4.21
C LEU A 30 12.98 1.26 -5.18
N ALA A 31 13.63 0.44 -6.01
CA ALA A 31 12.96 -0.48 -6.91
C ALA A 31 12.01 -1.43 -6.16
N LEU A 32 12.48 -2.03 -5.06
CA LEU A 32 11.66 -2.90 -4.20
C LEU A 32 10.46 -2.17 -3.61
N ARG A 33 10.60 -0.90 -3.20
CA ARG A 33 9.47 -0.12 -2.68
C ARG A 33 8.43 0.18 -3.75
N ILE A 34 8.85 0.49 -4.97
CA ILE A 34 7.95 0.74 -6.10
C ILE A 34 7.21 -0.56 -6.45
N VAL A 35 7.93 -1.67 -6.59
CA VAL A 35 7.34 -2.99 -6.85
C VAL A 35 6.36 -3.37 -5.75
N LYS A 36 6.71 -3.18 -4.48
CA LYS A 36 5.77 -3.41 -3.37
C LYS A 36 4.53 -2.52 -3.49
N ARG A 37 4.65 -1.23 -3.77
CA ARG A 37 3.46 -0.35 -3.91
C ARG A 37 2.55 -0.74 -5.08
N LEU A 38 3.13 -1.17 -6.20
CA LEU A 38 2.37 -1.52 -7.39
C LEU A 38 1.73 -2.91 -7.30
N PHE A 39 2.48 -3.91 -6.81
CA PHE A 39 2.04 -5.30 -6.79
C PHE A 39 1.40 -5.71 -5.46
N PHE A 40 1.88 -5.20 -4.32
CA PHE A 40 1.17 -5.34 -3.05
C PHE A 40 0.12 -4.24 -2.96
N LYS A 41 -0.99 -4.44 -3.68
CA LYS A 41 -2.24 -3.72 -3.42
C LYS A 41 -2.54 -3.88 -1.94
N LYS A 42 -2.59 -2.77 -1.20
CA LYS A 42 -3.07 -2.76 0.18
C LYS A 42 -4.41 -3.50 0.17
N LYS A 43 -4.51 -4.63 0.87
CA LYS A 43 -5.79 -5.30 1.05
C LYS A 43 -6.77 -4.23 1.55
N PRO A 44 -7.91 -3.99 0.87
CA PRO A 44 -8.87 -3.02 1.35
C PRO A 44 -9.17 -3.40 2.79
N VAL A 45 -9.03 -2.46 3.72
CA VAL A 45 -9.24 -2.71 5.13
C VAL A 45 -10.70 -3.09 5.28
N LEU A 46 -10.99 -4.40 5.29
CA LEU A 46 -12.35 -4.95 5.40
C LEU A 46 -13.08 -4.46 6.67
N ALA A 47 -12.37 -3.78 7.59
CA ALA A 47 -12.95 -3.17 8.78
C ALA A 47 -14.09 -2.16 8.50
N HIS A 48 -14.17 -1.62 7.28
CA HIS A 48 -15.21 -0.66 6.91
C HIS A 48 -16.29 -1.23 5.99
N THR A 49 -16.27 -2.52 5.67
CA THR A 49 -17.28 -3.16 4.82
C THR A 49 -18.02 -4.22 5.61
N VAL A 50 -19.35 -4.17 5.59
CA VAL A 50 -20.23 -5.13 6.23
C VAL A 50 -21.08 -5.83 5.17
N TYR A 51 -21.35 -7.12 5.37
CA TYR A 51 -22.30 -7.83 4.55
C TYR A 51 -23.71 -7.34 4.90
N PHE A 52 -24.48 -6.96 3.89
CA PHE A 52 -25.84 -6.44 4.05
C PHE A 52 -26.77 -7.05 3.00
N VAL A 53 -27.97 -7.42 3.44
CA VAL A 53 -29.07 -7.89 2.60
C VAL A 53 -30.21 -6.88 2.72
N CYS A 54 -30.67 -6.36 1.58
CA CYS A 54 -31.72 -5.37 1.54
C CYS A 54 -33.11 -6.02 1.61
N GLU A 55 -33.87 -5.73 2.68
CA GLU A 55 -35.23 -6.24 2.89
C GLU A 55 -36.26 -5.77 1.84
N ASN A 56 -35.96 -4.70 1.07
CA ASN A 56 -36.89 -4.14 0.10
C ASN A 56 -36.68 -4.64 -1.34
N CYS A 57 -35.46 -5.07 -1.70
CA CYS A 57 -35.14 -5.45 -3.08
C CYS A 57 -34.29 -6.71 -3.22
N ASP A 58 -34.12 -7.43 -2.11
CA ASP A 58 -33.36 -8.68 -1.97
C ASP A 58 -31.93 -8.61 -2.51
N TRP A 59 -31.39 -7.39 -2.59
CA TRP A 59 -30.00 -7.20 -3.00
C TRP A 59 -29.08 -7.55 -1.85
N GLU A 60 -28.09 -8.40 -2.16
CA GLU A 60 -27.06 -8.83 -1.22
C GLU A 60 -25.67 -8.38 -1.68
N GLY A 61 -24.83 -7.97 -0.74
CA GLY A 61 -23.47 -7.57 -1.04
C GLY A 61 -22.76 -6.90 0.13
N HIS A 62 -21.54 -6.46 -0.12
CA HIS A 62 -20.75 -5.71 0.86
C HIS A 62 -21.02 -4.22 0.70
N VAL A 63 -21.49 -3.59 1.76
CA VAL A 63 -21.68 -2.13 1.82
C VAL A 63 -20.71 -1.53 2.83
N SER A 64 -20.41 -0.25 2.68
CA SER A 64 -19.66 0.47 3.71
C SER A 64 -20.45 0.45 5.03
N LYS A 65 -19.76 0.31 6.17
CA LYS A 65 -20.33 0.41 7.52
C LYS A 65 -21.06 1.75 7.75
N PHE A 66 -20.70 2.77 6.97
CA PHE A 66 -21.33 4.10 7.00
C PHE A 66 -22.43 4.29 5.94
N GLY A 67 -22.71 3.26 5.14
CA GLY A 67 -23.77 3.31 4.15
C GLY A 67 -25.13 3.36 4.83
N THR A 68 -25.89 4.43 4.62
CA THR A 68 -27.24 4.61 5.18
C THR A 68 -28.35 4.17 4.24
N ARG A 69 -28.02 3.83 2.99
CA ARG A 69 -28.99 3.47 1.93
C ARG A 69 -28.50 2.33 1.05
N CYS A 70 -29.44 1.53 0.54
CA CYS A 70 -29.16 0.47 -0.42
C CYS A 70 -28.73 1.05 -1.79
N PRO A 71 -27.65 0.56 -2.41
CA PRO A 71 -27.18 1.08 -3.70
C PRO A 71 -28.13 0.77 -4.87
N LYS A 72 -28.99 -0.24 -4.75
CA LYS A 72 -29.90 -0.67 -5.82
C LYS A 72 -31.24 0.03 -5.78
N CYS A 73 -31.89 0.10 -4.62
CA CYS A 73 -33.24 0.65 -4.48
C CYS A 73 -33.28 1.98 -3.71
N ASN A 74 -32.14 2.50 -3.25
CA ASN A 74 -32.03 3.73 -2.45
C ASN A 74 -32.85 3.72 -1.15
N HIS A 75 -33.31 2.54 -0.72
CA HIS A 75 -34.08 2.37 0.51
C HIS A 75 -33.16 2.56 1.73
N PRO A 76 -33.62 3.20 2.82
CA PRO A 76 -32.83 3.32 4.04
C PRO A 76 -32.46 1.96 4.62
N ILE A 77 -31.21 1.83 5.07
CA ILE A 77 -30.68 0.67 5.76
C ILE A 77 -31.05 0.81 7.23
N SER A 78 -32.09 0.11 7.67
CA SER A 78 -32.62 0.15 9.04
C SER A 78 -31.87 -0.78 10.01
N ARG A 79 -31.15 -1.79 9.49
CA ARG A 79 -30.37 -2.75 10.30
C ARG A 79 -29.02 -3.02 9.64
N VAL A 80 -27.96 -2.50 10.25
CA VAL A 80 -26.60 -3.00 9.98
C VAL A 80 -26.44 -4.24 10.86
N ALA A 81 -26.23 -5.42 10.26
CA ALA A 81 -25.93 -6.64 11.01
C ALA A 81 -24.56 -6.49 11.68
N THR A 82 -24.54 -5.96 12.89
CA THR A 82 -23.39 -6.01 13.78
C THR A 82 -23.29 -7.43 14.33
N HIS A 83 -22.41 -8.24 13.74
CA HIS A 83 -21.92 -9.46 14.38
C HIS A 83 -20.82 -9.12 15.38
#